data_AF-A0A3R6NMF6-F1
#
_entry.id   AF-A0A3R6NMF6-F1
#
_cell.length_a   1.000
_cell.length_b   1.000
_cell.length_c   1.000
_cell.angle_alpha   90.00
_cell.angle_beta   90.00
_cell.angle_gamma   90.00
#
_symmetry.space_group_name_H-M   'P 1'
#
loop_
_entity.id
_entity.type
_entity.pdbx_description
1 polymer ?
#
loop_
_entity_poly.entity_id
_entity_poly.type
_entity_poly.pdbx_seq_one_letter_code
_entity_poly.pdbx_strand_id
1 'polypeptide(L)'
;MKLYWVSLLIQDSENSQPWLCAMTDSCIRMKEAMDTVNKGRENYRVLSAWIDTFDEDNKKTTVFHECYVDAIGKVHEPERSK
;
A
#
# COMPACT_ATOMS: atom_id res chain seq x y z
N MET A 1 0.07 21.86 4.39
CA MET A 1 -0.36 20.64 5.11
C MET A 1 0.00 19.45 4.24
N LYS A 2 0.65 18.40 4.77
CA LYS A 2 1.10 17.27 3.95
C LYS A 2 -0.04 16.25 3.82
N LEU A 3 -0.34 15.86 2.58
CA LEU A 3 -1.35 14.84 2.25
C LEU A 3 -0.66 13.54 1.87
N TYR A 4 -1.26 12.41 2.25
CA TYR A 4 -0.71 11.07 2.06
C TYR A 4 -1.62 10.24 1.16
N TRP A 5 -1.08 9.74 0.06
CA TRP A 5 -1.81 8.96 -0.94
C TRP A 5 -1.35 7.52 -0.91
N VAL A 6 -2.24 6.62 -0.52
CA VAL A 6 -1.92 5.19 -0.45
C VAL A 6 -2.21 4.53 -1.78
N SER A 7 -1.32 3.63 -2.18
CA SER A 7 -1.53 2.74 -3.32
C SER A 7 -1.08 1.33 -2.95
N LEU A 8 -1.87 0.36 -3.37
CA LEU A 8 -1.65 -1.06 -3.12
C LEU A 8 -1.65 -1.80 -4.45
N LEU A 9 -0.64 -2.63 -4.68
CA LEU A 9 -0.70 -3.65 -5.73
C LEU A 9 -1.29 -4.91 -5.11
N ILE A 10 -2.47 -5.32 -5.56
CA ILE A 10 -3.24 -6.41 -4.94
C ILE A 10 -3.57 -7.52 -5.93
N GLN A 11 -3.84 -8.71 -5.40
CA GLN A 11 -4.32 -9.89 -6.11
C GLN A 11 -5.52 -10.50 -5.37
N ASP A 12 -6.47 -11.08 -6.12
CA ASP A 12 -7.62 -11.81 -5.57
C ASP A 12 -7.21 -13.21 -5.10
N SER A 13 -6.36 -13.90 -5.87
CA SER A 13 -5.92 -15.26 -5.59
C SER A 13 -4.51 -15.55 -6.12
N GLU A 14 -3.96 -16.69 -5.73
CA GLU A 14 -2.66 -17.13 -6.25
C GLU A 14 -2.72 -17.30 -7.78
N ASN A 15 -1.77 -16.68 -8.49
CA ASN A 15 -1.69 -16.61 -9.95
C ASN A 15 -2.77 -15.76 -10.65
N SER A 16 -3.61 -15.02 -9.91
CA SER A 16 -4.49 -14.02 -10.54
C SER A 16 -3.68 -12.84 -11.07
N GLN A 17 -4.20 -12.13 -12.07
CA GLN A 17 -3.57 -10.90 -12.51
C GLN A 17 -3.58 -9.87 -11.37
N PRO A 18 -2.44 -9.25 -10.99
CA PRO A 18 -2.44 -8.16 -10.04
C PRO A 18 -3.08 -6.91 -10.63
N TRP A 19 -3.71 -6.09 -9.80
CA TRP A 19 -4.14 -4.75 -10.18
C TRP A 19 -3.75 -3.70 -9.15
N LEU A 20 -3.64 -2.47 -9.63
CA LEU A 20 -3.37 -1.30 -8.80
C LEU A 20 -4.68 -0.84 -8.15
N CYS A 21 -4.72 -0.86 -6.83
CA CYS A 21 -5.72 -0.20 -6.02
C CYS A 21 -5.11 1.10 -5.47
N ALA A 22 -5.24 2.19 -6.23
CA ALA A 22 -4.85 3.52 -5.79
C ALA A 22 -6.03 4.21 -5.09
N MET A 23 -5.79 4.78 -3.91
CA MET A 23 -6.82 5.59 -3.25
C MET A 23 -7.12 6.85 -4.06
N THR A 24 -8.40 7.18 -4.16
CA THR A 24 -8.88 8.40 -4.84
C THR A 24 -8.82 9.64 -3.94
N ASP A 25 -8.62 9.45 -2.64
CA ASP A 25 -8.52 10.52 -1.66
C ASP A 25 -7.29 10.31 -0.77
N SER A 26 -6.85 11.38 -0.13
CA SER A 26 -5.65 11.44 0.69
C SER A 26 -5.96 11.44 2.18
N CYS A 27 -5.03 10.91 2.97
CA CYS A 27 -5.04 11.04 4.42
C CYS A 27 -4.30 12.30 4.86
N ILE A 28 -4.67 12.85 6.02
CA ILE A 28 -3.99 14.01 6.61
C ILE A 28 -2.85 13.55 7.53
N ARG A 29 -2.96 12.34 8.09
CA ARG A 29 -1.96 11.77 9.00
C ARG A 29 -1.33 10.52 8.41
N MET A 30 -0.02 10.38 8.62
CA MET A 30 0.72 9.17 8.23
C MET A 30 0.12 7.90 8.89
N LYS A 31 -0.38 8.02 10.13
CA LYS A 31 -1.04 6.91 10.82
C LYS A 31 -2.25 6.37 10.04
N GLU A 32 -3.10 7.26 9.52
CA GLU A 32 -4.30 6.87 8.74
C GLU A 32 -3.91 6.18 7.43
N ALA A 33 -2.85 6.66 6.79
CA ALA A 33 -2.28 6.03 5.60
C ALA A 33 -1.77 4.61 5.91
N MET A 34 -1.06 4.42 7.02
CA MET A 34 -0.61 3.09 7.47
C MET A 34 -1.78 2.18 7.87
N ASP A 35 -2.79 2.70 8.57
CA ASP A 35 -4.00 1.94 8.91
C ASP A 35 -4.72 1.46 7.64
N THR A 36 -4.65 2.23 6.56
CA THR A 36 -5.21 1.82 5.26
C THR A 36 -4.38 0.74 4.59
N VAL A 37 -3.05 0.81 4.66
CA VAL A 37 -2.18 -0.29 4.20
C VAL A 37 -2.51 -1.58 4.95
N ASN A 38 -2.64 -1.51 6.28
CA ASN A 38 -2.97 -2.66 7.12
C ASN A 38 -4.34 -3.25 6.76
N LYS A 39 -5.38 -2.42 6.61
CA LYS A 39 -6.70 -2.86 6.13
C LYS A 39 -6.63 -3.50 4.75
N GLY A 40 -5.81 -2.97 3.85
CA GLY A 40 -5.57 -3.57 2.53
C GLY A 40 -5.03 -5.00 2.67
N ARG A 41 -4.06 -5.21 3.57
CA ARG A 41 -3.47 -6.53 3.87
C ARG A 41 -4.42 -7.50 4.57
N GLU A 42 -5.40 -6.99 5.31
CA GLU A 42 -6.45 -7.80 5.93
C GLU A 42 -7.46 -8.33 4.90
N ASN A 43 -7.73 -7.55 3.84
CA ASN A 43 -8.79 -7.85 2.87
C ASN A 43 -8.29 -8.46 1.56
N TYR A 44 -7.02 -8.23 1.20
CA TYR A 44 -6.46 -8.63 -0.08
C TYR A 44 -5.07 -9.24 0.07
N ARG A 45 -4.65 -10.03 -0.93
CA ARG A 45 -3.24 -10.40 -1.11
C ARG A 45 -2.48 -9.19 -1.65
N VAL A 46 -1.95 -8.37 -0.74
CA VAL A 46 -1.12 -7.21 -1.09
C VAL A 46 0.29 -7.66 -1.46
N LEU A 47 0.74 -7.28 -2.65
CA LEU A 47 2.09 -7.57 -3.17
C LEU A 47 3.07 -6.45 -2.84
N SER A 48 2.61 -5.20 -2.94
CA SER A 48 3.40 -4.02 -2.61
C SER A 48 2.44 -2.92 -2.15
N ALA A 49 2.91 -2.10 -1.22
CA ALA A 49 2.21 -0.90 -0.79
C ALA A 49 3.19 0.28 -0.81
N TRP A 50 2.69 1.44 -1.20
CA TRP A 50 3.44 2.69 -1.06
C TRP A 50 2.53 3.84 -0.66
N ILE A 51 3.15 4.83 -0.02
CA ILE A 51 2.51 6.07 0.38
C ILE A 51 3.28 7.22 -0.26
N ASP A 52 2.61 7.96 -1.12
CA ASP A 52 3.15 9.13 -1.80
C ASP A 52 2.67 10.41 -1.12
N THR A 53 3.49 11.44 -1.19
CA THR A 53 3.17 12.81 -0.81
C THR A 53 3.59 13.76 -1.91
N PHE A 54 2.95 14.91 -2.00
CA PHE A 54 3.19 15.90 -3.04
C PHE A 54 3.59 17.22 -2.37
N ASP A 55 4.60 17.90 -2.92
CA ASP A 55 4.94 19.26 -2.52
C ASP A 55 4.10 20.30 -3.26
N GLU A 56 4.39 21.58 -3.05
CA GLU A 56 3.65 22.71 -3.64
C GLU A 56 3.76 22.76 -5.18
N ASP A 57 4.81 22.17 -5.75
CA ASP A 57 5.03 22.07 -7.20
C ASP A 57 4.45 20.76 -7.78
N ASN A 58 3.60 20.04 -7.03
CA ASN A 58 3.09 18.71 -7.36
C ASN A 58 4.19 17.66 -7.59
N LYS A 59 5.39 17.86 -7.06
CA LYS A 59 6.43 16.86 -7.14
C LYS A 59 6.17 15.74 -6.15
N LYS A 60 6.11 14.53 -6.67
CA LYS A 60 5.87 13.31 -5.90
C LYS A 60 7.09 12.91 -5.09
N THR A 61 6.88 12.52 -3.84
CA THR A 61 7.85 11.86 -2.97
C THR A 61 7.21 10.64 -2.31
N THR A 62 7.79 9.46 -2.52
CA THR A 62 7.39 8.23 -1.81
C THR A 62 8.00 8.23 -0.42
N VAL A 63 7.16 8.28 0.62
CA VAL A 63 7.58 8.37 2.03
C VAL A 63 7.53 7.03 2.75
N PHE A 64 6.89 6.04 2.14
CA PHE A 64 6.85 4.65 2.58
C PHE A 64 6.71 3.75 1.37
N HIS A 65 7.44 2.64 1.36
CA HIS A 65 7.28 1.58 0.38
C HIS A 65 7.68 0.26 1.03
N GLU A 66 6.84 -0.75 0.86
CA GLU A 66 7.11 -2.11 1.31
C GLU A 66 6.67 -3.10 0.23
N CYS A 67 7.58 -4.02 -0.12
CA CYS A 67 7.31 -5.14 -0.99
C CYS A 67 7.08 -6.38 -0.12
N TYR A 68 5.90 -6.98 -0.26
CA TYR A 68 5.51 -8.16 0.51
C TYR A 68 5.77 -9.45 -0.27
N VAL A 69 6.30 -9.36 -1.49
CA VAL A 69 6.69 -10.52 -2.31
C VAL A 69 8.20 -10.74 -2.21
N ASP A 70 8.60 -11.98 -1.99
CA ASP A 70 10.01 -12.36 -2.06
C ASP A 70 10.50 -12.56 -3.51
N ALA A 71 11.78 -12.89 -3.65
CA ALA A 71 12.41 -13.07 -4.96
C ALA A 71 11.85 -14.24 -5.78
N ILE A 72 11.08 -15.16 -5.18
CA ILE A 72 10.48 -16.31 -5.84
C ILE A 72 8.96 -16.20 -6.00
N GLY A 73 8.37 -15.05 -5.67
CA GLY A 73 6.94 -14.79 -5.85
C GLY A 73 6.06 -15.16 -4.64
N LYS A 74 6.66 -15.53 -3.50
CA LYS A 74 5.90 -15.85 -2.29
C LYS A 74 5.52 -14.58 -1.56
N VAL A 75 4.26 -14.47 -1.14
CA VAL A 75 3.77 -13.34 -0.35
C VAL A 75 3.98 -13.61 1.14
N HIS A 76 4.56 -12.63 1.84
CA HIS A 76 4.68 -12.62 3.29
C HIS A 76 3.37 -12.15 3.92
N GLU A 77 2.66 -13.06 4.59
CA GLU A 77 1.49 -12.68 5.36
C GLU A 77 1.89 -11.77 6.54
N PRO A 78 1.10 -10.75 6.88
CA PRO A 78 1.25 -10.05 8.16
C PRO A 78 1.15 -11.07 9.29
N GLU A 79 2.03 -10.95 10.29
CA GLU A 79 1.85 -11.68 11.55
C GLU A 79 0.48 -11.29 12.12
N ARG A 80 -0.48 -12.21 12.05
CA ARG A 80 -1.78 -12.03 12.70
C ARG A 80 -1.54 -12.14 14.20
N SER A 81 -1.55 -11.01 14.90
CA SER A 81 -1.64 -11.00 16.36
C SER A 81 -2.85 -11.86 16.76
N LYS A 82 -2.59 -12.99 17.42
CA LYS A 82 -3.61 -13.88 17.97
C LYS A 82 -4.33 -13.23 19.13
#